data_AF-A0A7C5IFE9-F1
#
_entry.id   AF-A0A7C5IFE9-F1
#
_cell.length_a   1.000
_cell.length_b   1.000
_cell.length_c   1.000
_cell.angle_alpha   90.00
_cell.angle_beta   90.00
_cell.angle_gamma   90.00
#
_symmetry.space_group_name_H-M   'P 1'
#
loop_
_entity.id
_entity.type
_entity.pdbx_description
1 polymer ?
#
loop_
_entity_poly.entity_id
_entity_poly.type
_entity_poly.pdbx_seq_one_letter_code
_entity_poly.pdbx_strand_id
1 'polypeptide(L)'
;MKKGIIFLLIFFTGCNRFYVKNSVKDTLVLSTSSDPKSFNPVIAKETSTTTITQFIFEGLTAIDAVTLEVKPSLAKRWEVDSTGKVWKFFLRNDVKWNDGQDFTADDVVFTYNNLIYNPDIPTSSRDVLSIDGRPFKVRKIDRYTVEFILPEKFAPFLQL
;
A
#
# COMPACT_ATOMS: atom_id res chain seq x y z
N MET A 1 -20.60 50.00 52.60
CA MET A 1 -19.12 49.96 52.50
C MET A 1 -18.55 48.79 53.28
N LYS A 2 -18.27 47.66 52.63
CA LYS A 2 -17.31 46.64 53.09
C LYS A 2 -16.57 46.15 51.84
N LYS A 3 -15.27 46.41 51.79
CA LYS A 3 -14.36 45.98 50.73
C LYS A 3 -14.00 44.51 51.02
N GLY A 4 -14.24 43.62 50.05
CA GLY A 4 -13.86 42.22 50.12
C GLY A 4 -13.11 41.84 48.84
N ILE A 5 -11.86 41.45 49.01
CA ILE A 5 -10.84 41.19 47.98
C ILE A 5 -11.26 40.01 47.09
N ILE A 6 -11.21 40.21 45.77
CA ILE A 6 -11.40 39.17 44.75
C ILE A 6 -10.09 38.41 44.58
N PHE A 7 -10.11 37.11 44.83
CA PHE A 7 -8.98 36.21 44.58
C PHE A 7 -9.06 35.73 43.12
N LEU A 8 -8.17 36.23 42.27
CA LEU A 8 -8.07 35.81 40.87
C LEU A 8 -7.27 34.49 40.79
N LEU A 9 -7.98 33.37 40.64
CA LEU A 9 -7.38 32.06 40.39
C LEU A 9 -6.94 31.96 38.92
N ILE A 10 -5.65 32.16 38.67
CA ILE A 10 -5.02 31.93 37.37
C ILE A 10 -4.85 30.42 37.19
N PHE A 11 -5.69 29.81 36.35
CA PHE A 11 -5.46 28.45 35.87
C PHE A 11 -4.31 28.48 34.85
N PHE A 12 -3.11 28.12 35.29
CA PHE A 12 -2.04 27.74 34.38
C PHE A 12 -2.44 26.42 33.70
N THR A 13 -2.99 26.49 32.49
CA THR A 13 -3.08 25.34 31.61
C THR A 13 -1.67 24.99 31.16
N GLY A 14 -0.98 24.18 31.96
CA GLY A 14 0.30 23.59 31.56
C GLY A 14 0.09 22.79 30.27
N CYS A 15 0.94 23.02 29.27
CA CYS A 15 1.07 22.12 28.14
C CYS A 15 1.37 20.71 28.69
N ASN A 16 0.42 19.80 28.57
CA ASN A 16 0.70 18.38 28.76
C ASN A 16 1.63 17.94 27.61
N ARG A 17 2.93 18.01 27.88
CA ARG A 17 3.95 17.38 27.06
C ARG A 17 3.66 15.89 27.13
N PHE A 18 3.22 15.29 26.02
CA PHE A 18 3.12 13.83 25.90
C PHE A 18 4.51 13.25 26.14
N TYR A 19 4.77 12.81 27.36
CA TYR A 19 5.96 12.06 27.71
C TYR A 19 5.72 10.62 27.25
N VAL A 20 6.37 10.21 26.15
CA VAL A 20 6.55 8.79 25.84
C VAL A 20 7.47 8.21 26.91
N LYS A 21 6.86 7.76 28.00
CA LYS A 21 7.57 7.11 29.11
C LYS A 21 7.95 5.71 28.62
N ASN A 22 9.24 5.54 28.32
CA ASN A 22 9.90 4.34 27.78
C ASN A 22 9.93 4.26 26.24
N SER A 23 10.91 4.91 25.61
CA SER A 23 11.37 4.48 24.30
C SER A 23 12.10 3.15 24.46
N VAL A 24 11.45 2.04 24.11
CA VAL A 24 12.14 0.75 23.96
C VAL A 24 13.11 0.90 22.80
N LYS A 25 14.37 0.50 23.00
CA LYS A 25 15.38 0.54 21.94
C LYS A 25 14.88 -0.23 20.71
N ASP A 26 15.14 0.29 19.52
CA ASP A 26 14.71 -0.31 18.24
C ASP A 26 13.18 -0.42 18.07
N THR A 27 12.40 0.36 18.83
CA THR A 27 10.93 0.43 18.69
C THR A 27 10.50 1.79 18.15
N LEU A 28 9.79 1.78 17.02
CA LEU A 28 9.11 2.95 16.49
C LEU A 28 7.62 2.91 16.90
N VAL A 29 7.15 3.98 17.53
CA VAL A 29 5.72 4.14 17.88
C VAL A 29 5.10 5.16 16.93
N LEU A 30 4.13 4.70 16.14
CA LEU A 30 3.37 5.53 15.21
C LEU A 30 1.93 5.69 15.71
N SER A 31 1.42 6.92 15.67
CA SER A 31 0.00 7.18 15.91
C SER A 31 -0.79 7.01 14.62
N THR A 32 -1.91 6.28 14.68
CA THR A 32 -2.87 6.19 13.57
C THR A 32 -4.04 7.15 13.79
N SER A 33 -4.79 7.44 12.72
CA SER A 33 -5.98 8.29 12.78
C SER A 33 -7.16 7.63 13.50
N SER A 34 -7.20 6.30 13.50
CA SER A 34 -8.19 5.44 14.16
C SER A 34 -7.70 3.98 14.10
N ASP A 35 -8.46 3.07 14.71
CA ASP A 35 -8.21 1.63 14.58
C ASP A 35 -8.44 1.15 13.14
N PRO A 36 -7.67 0.16 12.65
CA PRO A 36 -7.93 -0.47 11.36
C PRO A 36 -9.24 -1.26 11.44
N LYS A 37 -10.04 -1.23 10.36
CA LYS A 37 -11.28 -2.02 10.30
C LYS A 37 -11.04 -3.46 9.84
N SER A 38 -9.90 -3.70 9.18
CA SER A 38 -9.49 -4.99 8.65
C SER A 38 -7.97 -5.02 8.51
N PHE A 39 -7.41 -6.19 8.21
CA PHE A 39 -6.02 -6.36 7.78
C PHE A 39 -5.91 -6.84 6.33
N ASN A 40 -7.01 -6.82 5.59
CA ASN A 40 -7.05 -7.19 4.18
C ASN A 40 -6.98 -5.92 3.31
N PRO A 41 -5.87 -5.68 2.58
CA PRO A 41 -5.70 -4.48 1.77
C PRO A 41 -6.68 -4.41 0.59
N VAL A 42 -7.19 -5.54 0.09
CA VAL A 42 -8.09 -5.60 -1.07
C VAL A 42 -9.42 -4.91 -0.80
N ILE A 43 -9.94 -5.02 0.43
CA ILE A 43 -11.25 -4.47 0.80
C ILE A 43 -11.13 -3.20 1.66
N ALA A 44 -9.92 -2.69 1.87
CA ALA A 44 -9.68 -1.50 2.66
C ALA A 44 -10.28 -0.27 1.96
N LYS A 45 -11.05 0.53 2.69
CA LYS A 45 -11.69 1.76 2.18
C LYS A 45 -11.29 3.02 2.95
N GLU A 46 -10.45 2.86 3.97
CA GLU A 46 -9.97 3.95 4.83
C GLU A 46 -8.46 3.84 5.05
N THR A 47 -7.86 4.98 5.39
CA THR A 47 -6.42 5.10 5.58
C THR A 47 -5.91 4.38 6.83
N SER A 48 -6.74 4.15 7.85
CA SER A 48 -6.27 3.46 9.07
C SER A 48 -5.87 2.01 8.78
N THR A 49 -6.62 1.31 7.92
CA THR A 49 -6.26 -0.04 7.44
C THR A 49 -5.03 0.01 6.54
N THR A 50 -5.01 0.87 5.50
CA THR A 50 -3.89 0.90 4.56
C THR A 50 -2.56 1.32 5.20
N THR A 51 -2.62 2.20 6.21
CA THR A 51 -1.46 2.62 7.01
C THR A 51 -0.76 1.43 7.68
N ILE A 52 -1.51 0.40 8.07
CA ILE A 52 -0.95 -0.80 8.70
C ILE A 52 -0.58 -1.84 7.64
N THR A 53 -1.45 -2.09 6.66
CA THR A 53 -1.22 -3.15 5.67
C THR A 53 -0.03 -2.86 4.74
N GLN A 54 0.36 -1.60 4.54
CA GLN A 54 1.58 -1.25 3.78
C GLN A 54 2.88 -1.77 4.43
N PHE A 55 2.86 -2.12 5.73
CA PHE A 55 3.99 -2.75 6.41
C PHE A 55 3.97 -4.28 6.33
N ILE A 56 2.89 -4.85 5.79
CA ILE A 56 2.64 -6.30 5.72
C ILE A 56 2.74 -6.80 4.27
N PHE A 57 2.28 -6.00 3.31
CA PHE A 57 2.21 -6.35 1.89
C PHE A 57 3.07 -5.43 1.05
N GLU A 58 3.63 -5.96 -0.04
CA GLU A 58 4.44 -5.22 -1.01
C GLU A 58 3.83 -5.31 -2.42
N GLY A 59 4.14 -4.30 -3.24
CA GLY A 59 3.81 -4.26 -4.67
C GLY A 59 4.89 -4.86 -5.55
N LEU A 60 4.63 -4.94 -6.87
CA LEU A 60 5.66 -5.33 -7.85
C LEU A 60 6.77 -4.28 -7.94
N THR A 61 6.40 -3.01 -7.82
CA THR A 61 7.27 -1.84 -7.77
C THR A 61 7.04 -1.08 -6.47
N ALA A 62 7.97 -0.18 -6.15
CA ALA A 62 7.85 0.76 -5.05
C ALA A 62 8.25 2.16 -5.53
N ILE A 63 7.83 3.19 -4.80
CA ILE A 63 8.27 4.57 -5.05
C ILE A 63 9.37 4.89 -4.03
N ASP A 64 10.48 5.43 -4.50
CA ASP A 64 11.49 5.95 -3.60
C ASP A 64 10.99 7.22 -2.90
N ALA A 65 11.00 7.23 -1.57
CA ALA A 65 10.44 8.34 -0.80
C ALA A 65 11.23 9.65 -0.94
N VAL A 66 12.48 9.61 -1.43
CA VAL A 66 13.34 10.78 -1.62
C VAL A 66 13.31 11.24 -3.07
N THR A 67 13.59 10.35 -4.02
CA THR A 67 13.68 10.73 -5.44
C THR A 67 12.33 10.74 -6.15
N LEU A 68 11.30 10.11 -5.56
CA LEU A 68 9.98 9.87 -6.15
C LEU A 68 10.04 9.00 -7.42
N GLU A 69 11.16 8.35 -7.67
CA GLU A 69 11.33 7.45 -8.81
C GLU A 69 10.76 6.07 -8.50
N VAL A 70 10.27 5.40 -9.53
CA VAL A 70 9.85 4.01 -9.40
C VAL A 70 11.08 3.12 -9.31
N LYS A 71 11.11 2.23 -8.31
CA LYS A 71 12.15 1.23 -8.12
C LYS A 71 11.58 -0.21 -8.05
N PRO A 72 12.40 -1.23 -8.33
CA PRO A 72 12.07 -2.63 -8.10
C PRO A 72 11.61 -2.91 -6.66
N SER A 73 10.60 -3.78 -6.50
CA SER A 73 10.20 -4.38 -5.21
C SER A 73 10.05 -5.89 -5.41
N LEU A 74 8.83 -6.46 -5.40
CA LEU A 74 8.63 -7.89 -5.67
C LEU A 74 9.01 -8.30 -7.11
N ALA A 75 8.99 -7.36 -8.06
CA ALA A 75 9.61 -7.53 -9.37
C ALA A 75 11.03 -6.94 -9.37
N LYS A 76 12.00 -7.71 -9.89
CA LYS A 76 13.42 -7.27 -10.01
C LYS A 76 13.66 -6.33 -11.20
N ARG A 77 12.84 -6.44 -12.25
CA ARG A 77 12.86 -5.59 -13.44
C ARG A 77 11.57 -5.79 -14.24
N TRP A 78 11.34 -4.92 -15.20
CA TRP A 78 10.26 -5.04 -16.17
C TRP A 78 10.70 -4.61 -17.57
N GLU A 79 9.95 -5.03 -18.57
CA GLU A 79 10.11 -4.65 -19.97
C GLU A 79 8.76 -4.18 -20.50
N VAL A 80 8.79 -3.22 -21.44
CA VAL A 80 7.61 -2.76 -22.18
C VAL A 80 7.85 -2.93 -23.66
N ASP A 81 6.81 -3.35 -24.38
CA ASP A 81 6.85 -3.46 -25.83
C ASP A 81 6.88 -2.09 -26.54
N SER A 82 7.09 -2.09 -27.85
CA SER A 82 7.13 -0.87 -28.66
C SER A 82 5.80 -0.10 -28.67
N THR A 83 4.67 -0.76 -28.37
CA THR A 83 3.36 -0.11 -28.29
C THR A 83 3.09 0.58 -26.95
N GLY A 84 3.87 0.26 -25.91
CA GLY A 84 3.66 0.79 -24.56
C GLY A 84 2.52 0.13 -23.80
N LYS A 85 1.99 -0.99 -24.30
CA LYS A 85 0.78 -1.64 -23.77
C LYS A 85 1.04 -3.02 -23.17
N VAL A 86 2.10 -3.70 -23.61
CA VAL A 86 2.45 -5.02 -23.10
C VAL A 86 3.65 -4.88 -22.19
N TRP A 87 3.45 -5.20 -20.91
CA TRP A 87 4.46 -5.11 -19.87
C TRP A 87 4.77 -6.49 -19.32
N LYS A 88 6.05 -6.83 -19.22
CA LYS A 88 6.50 -8.08 -18.59
C LYS A 88 7.26 -7.76 -17.32
N PHE A 89 6.79 -8.27 -16.19
CA PHE A 89 7.48 -8.18 -14.91
C PHE A 89 8.20 -9.49 -14.64
N PHE A 90 9.49 -9.37 -14.30
CA PHE A 90 10.32 -10.48 -13.88
C PHE A 90 10.39 -10.44 -12.36
N LEU A 91 9.86 -11.47 -11.71
CA LEU A 91 9.73 -11.56 -10.27
C LEU A 91 11.04 -11.94 -9.60
N ARG A 92 11.18 -11.54 -8.34
CA ARG A 92 12.19 -12.08 -7.43
C ARG A 92 11.90 -13.55 -7.16
N ASN A 93 12.95 -14.37 -7.09
CA ASN A 93 12.86 -15.81 -6.84
C ASN A 93 13.43 -16.22 -5.47
N ASP A 94 13.83 -15.24 -4.67
CA ASP A 94 14.35 -15.38 -3.31
C ASP A 94 13.34 -14.88 -2.26
N VAL A 95 12.11 -14.61 -2.66
CA VAL A 95 11.03 -14.12 -1.79
C VAL A 95 10.10 -15.25 -1.40
N LYS A 96 9.75 -15.27 -0.11
CA LYS A 96 8.79 -16.20 0.47
C LYS A 96 7.71 -15.43 1.21
N TRP A 97 6.51 -15.99 1.21
CA TRP A 97 5.47 -15.61 2.15
C TRP A 97 5.89 -15.96 3.58
N ASN A 98 5.26 -15.32 4.57
CA ASN A 98 5.58 -15.52 5.99
C ASN A 98 5.34 -16.96 6.49
N ASP A 99 4.58 -17.78 5.75
CA ASP A 99 4.35 -19.20 6.00
C ASP A 99 5.40 -20.12 5.32
N GLY A 100 6.38 -19.54 4.63
CA GLY A 100 7.48 -20.23 3.96
C GLY A 100 7.22 -20.62 2.50
N GLN A 101 6.00 -20.42 1.98
CA GLN A 101 5.68 -20.66 0.58
C GLN A 101 6.43 -19.70 -0.34
N ASP A 102 6.82 -20.16 -1.53
CA ASP A 102 7.49 -19.30 -2.51
C ASP A 102 6.51 -18.28 -3.09
N PHE A 103 6.94 -17.02 -3.22
CA PHE A 103 6.20 -16.03 -4.00
C PHE A 103 6.39 -16.29 -5.50
N THR A 104 5.30 -16.33 -6.27
CA THR A 104 5.34 -16.67 -7.70
C THR A 104 4.37 -15.84 -8.56
N ALA A 105 4.45 -16.03 -9.87
CA ALA A 105 3.52 -15.44 -10.83
C ALA A 105 2.05 -15.81 -10.58
N ASP A 106 1.77 -16.96 -9.95
CA ASP A 106 0.41 -17.37 -9.61
C ASP A 106 -0.23 -16.42 -8.58
N ASP A 107 0.54 -15.92 -7.61
CA ASP A 107 0.05 -15.00 -6.58
C ASP A 107 -0.37 -13.66 -7.17
N VAL A 108 0.40 -13.16 -8.14
CA VAL A 108 0.10 -11.92 -8.87
C VAL A 108 -1.17 -12.10 -9.70
N VAL A 109 -1.24 -13.19 -10.48
CA VAL A 109 -2.42 -13.49 -11.31
C VAL A 109 -3.67 -13.65 -10.45
N PHE A 110 -3.57 -14.36 -9.32
CA PHE A 110 -4.66 -14.52 -8.36
C PHE A 110 -5.12 -13.16 -7.81
N THR A 111 -4.18 -12.31 -7.36
CA THR A 111 -4.51 -11.00 -6.79
C THR A 111 -5.28 -10.13 -7.77
N TYR A 112 -4.85 -10.06 -9.03
CA TYR A 112 -5.54 -9.24 -10.03
C TYR A 112 -6.85 -9.88 -10.51
N ASN A 113 -6.79 -11.13 -10.99
CA ASN A 113 -7.92 -11.73 -11.69
C ASN A 113 -9.00 -12.26 -10.73
N ASN A 114 -8.63 -12.79 -9.57
CA ASN A 114 -9.57 -13.43 -8.63
C ASN A 114 -9.97 -12.52 -7.47
N LEU A 115 -9.16 -11.50 -7.13
CA LEU A 115 -9.48 -10.56 -6.06
C LEU A 115 -9.94 -9.20 -6.59
N ILE A 116 -9.09 -8.48 -7.32
CA ILE A 116 -9.36 -7.10 -7.73
C ILE A 116 -10.47 -7.02 -8.79
N TYR A 117 -10.38 -7.84 -9.83
CA TYR A 117 -11.35 -7.84 -10.94
C TYR A 117 -12.57 -8.75 -10.72
N ASN A 118 -12.65 -9.43 -9.56
CA ASN A 118 -13.82 -10.21 -9.21
C ASN A 118 -14.98 -9.28 -8.82
N PRO A 119 -16.12 -9.28 -9.55
CA PRO A 119 -17.23 -8.36 -9.31
C PRO A 119 -17.86 -8.49 -7.92
N ASP A 120 -17.78 -9.67 -7.31
CA ASP A 120 -18.38 -9.96 -6.00
C ASP A 120 -17.59 -9.38 -4.83
N ILE A 121 -16.34 -8.94 -5.08
CA ILE A 121 -15.49 -8.35 -4.05
C ILE A 121 -15.60 -6.81 -4.13
N PRO A 122 -16.05 -6.13 -3.06
CA PRO A 122 -16.28 -4.69 -3.08
C PRO A 122 -14.99 -3.90 -2.84
N THR A 123 -14.02 -4.04 -3.75
CA THR A 123 -12.72 -3.35 -3.72
C THR A 123 -12.74 -2.03 -4.50
N SER A 124 -12.13 -0.99 -3.93
CA SER A 124 -11.86 0.28 -4.65
C SER A 124 -10.65 0.20 -5.57
N SER A 125 -9.75 -0.78 -5.36
CA SER A 125 -8.55 -0.98 -6.18
C SER A 125 -8.89 -1.30 -7.63
N ARG A 126 -10.10 -1.82 -7.92
CA ARG A 126 -10.55 -2.11 -9.28
C ARG A 126 -10.53 -0.86 -10.17
N ASP A 127 -10.97 0.27 -9.63
CA ASP A 127 -11.05 1.52 -10.39
C ASP A 127 -9.66 2.11 -10.63
N VAL A 128 -8.76 2.00 -9.64
CA VAL A 128 -7.36 2.45 -9.74
C VAL A 128 -6.56 1.59 -10.72
N LEU A 129 -6.83 0.29 -10.73
CA LEU A 129 -6.13 -0.71 -11.56
C LEU A 129 -6.90 -1.01 -12.85
N SER A 130 -7.59 0.00 -13.40
CA SER A 130 -8.28 -0.05 -14.68
C SER A 130 -8.07 1.27 -15.43
N ILE A 131 -8.20 1.26 -16.76
CA ILE A 131 -8.18 2.49 -17.57
C ILE A 131 -9.55 2.66 -18.22
N ASP A 132 -10.25 3.74 -17.87
CA ASP A 132 -11.64 4.00 -18.28
C ASP A 132 -12.57 2.81 -18.00
N GLY A 133 -12.43 2.22 -16.81
CA GLY A 133 -13.20 1.03 -16.39
C GLY A 133 -12.83 -0.27 -17.11
N ARG A 134 -11.81 -0.26 -17.98
CA ARG A 134 -11.31 -1.49 -18.64
C ARG A 134 -10.15 -2.07 -17.82
N PRO A 135 -10.28 -3.33 -17.35
CA PRO A 135 -9.24 -3.96 -16.53
C PRO A 135 -8.02 -4.30 -17.38
N PHE A 136 -6.86 -4.41 -16.73
CA PHE A 136 -5.67 -4.99 -17.35
C PHE A 136 -5.88 -6.50 -17.55
N LYS A 137 -5.36 -7.05 -18.65
CA LYS A 137 -5.26 -8.51 -18.76
C LYS A 137 -3.96 -8.95 -18.10
N VAL A 138 -4.05 -9.77 -17.06
CA VAL A 138 -2.89 -10.26 -16.31
C VAL A 138 -2.73 -11.76 -16.54
N ARG A 139 -1.54 -12.16 -17.01
CA ARG A 139 -1.25 -13.54 -17.42
C ARG A 139 0.07 -14.02 -16.84
N LYS A 140 0.09 -15.27 -16.41
CA LYS A 140 1.32 -15.99 -16.09
C LYS A 140 2.00 -16.42 -17.38
N ILE A 141 3.27 -16.06 -17.54
CA ILE A 141 4.12 -16.54 -18.65
C ILE A 141 4.91 -17.76 -18.19
N ASP A 142 5.54 -17.66 -17.02
CA ASP A 142 6.23 -18.76 -16.34
C ASP A 142 6.16 -18.55 -14.82
N ARG A 143 6.86 -19.37 -14.03
CA ARG A 143 6.83 -19.31 -12.56
C ARG A 143 7.21 -17.93 -11.98
N TYR A 144 8.09 -17.18 -12.64
CA TYR A 144 8.60 -15.89 -12.17
C TYR A 144 8.46 -14.77 -13.21
N THR A 145 7.55 -14.92 -14.17
CA THR A 145 7.26 -13.89 -15.18
C THR A 145 5.75 -13.70 -15.34
N VAL A 146 5.31 -12.45 -15.20
CA VAL A 146 3.91 -12.04 -15.37
C VAL A 146 3.81 -11.00 -16.47
N GLU A 147 2.82 -11.15 -17.35
CA GLU A 147 2.51 -10.20 -18.41
C GLU A 147 1.23 -9.42 -18.06
N PHE A 148 1.30 -8.10 -18.20
CA PHE A 148 0.17 -7.19 -18.14
C PHE A 148 -0.07 -6.61 -19.53
N ILE A 149 -1.31 -6.67 -19.99
CA ILE A 149 -1.74 -6.05 -21.24
C ILE A 149 -2.74 -4.94 -20.90
N LEU A 150 -2.31 -3.71 -21.14
CA LEU A 150 -3.11 -2.51 -20.89
C LEU A 150 -4.10 -2.27 -22.05
N PRO A 151 -5.31 -1.77 -21.76
CA PRO A 151 -6.24 -1.31 -22.80
C PRO A 151 -5.64 -0.25 -23.73
N GLU A 152 -4.77 0.61 -23.19
CA GLU A 152 -4.05 1.65 -23.91
C GLU A 152 -2.73 2.01 -23.22
N LYS A 153 -1.92 2.86 -23.86
CA LYS A 153 -0.65 3.33 -23.30
C LYS A 153 -0.92 4.23 -22.10
N PHE A 154 -0.40 3.87 -20.93
CA PHE A 154 -0.63 4.60 -19.68
C PHE A 154 0.68 4.86 -18.95
N ALA A 155 1.13 6.11 -18.93
CA ALA A 155 2.43 6.48 -18.37
C ALA A 155 2.56 6.18 -16.86
N PRO A 156 1.53 6.39 -16.02
CA PRO A 156 1.62 6.11 -14.59
C PRO A 156 1.60 4.62 -14.20
N PHE A 157 1.51 3.68 -15.15
CA PHE A 157 1.29 2.26 -14.87
C PHE A 157 2.25 1.66 -13.83
N LEU A 158 3.51 2.07 -13.82
CA LEU A 158 4.53 1.58 -12.88
C LEU A 158 4.40 2.14 -11.45
N GLN A 159 3.58 3.18 -11.26
CA GLN A 159 3.31 3.83 -9.98
C GLN A 159 2.04 3.31 -9.31
N LEU A 160 1.29 2.43 -9.98
CA LEU A 160 0.04 1.86 -9.52
C LEU A 160 0.22 0.69 -8.55
#